data_AF-A0A1S1QT49-F1
#
_entry.id   AF-A0A1S1QT49-F1
#
_cell.length_a   1.000
_cell.length_b   1.000
_cell.length_c   1.000
_cell.angle_alpha   90.00
_cell.angle_beta   90.00
_cell.angle_gamma   90.00
#
_symmetry.space_group_name_H-M   'P 1'
#
loop_
_entity.id
_entity.type
_entity.pdbx_description
1 polymer ?
#
loop_
_entity_poly.entity_id
_entity_poly.type
_entity_poly.pdbx_seq_one_letter_code
_entity_poly.pdbx_strand_id
1 'polypeptide(L)'
;MSNTVDASLDGTLAAGSAAPTAPTIASIDEGRRLIDNLDVQLRDLVAVRRDISRQIQALRSADGGPRVQHGRENEIIAAWADELGPRGVEIALAVLTLCRGSLT
;
A
#
# COMPACT_ATOMS: atom_id res chain seq x y z
N MET A 1 -3.79 4.13 33.09
CA MET A 1 -3.84 2.71 32.71
C MET A 1 -5.00 2.53 31.75
N SER A 2 -4.72 1.87 30.63
CA SER A 2 -5.63 1.45 29.55
C SER A 2 -6.21 2.53 28.62
N ASN A 3 -5.56 2.65 27.47
CA ASN A 3 -6.16 3.06 26.20
C ASN A 3 -7.09 1.93 25.73
N THR A 4 -8.37 2.24 25.50
CA THR A 4 -9.24 1.40 24.67
C THR A 4 -9.21 1.97 23.25
N VAL A 5 -8.41 1.34 22.39
CA VAL A 5 -8.50 1.55 20.94
C VAL A 5 -9.47 0.49 20.40
N ASP A 6 -10.70 0.91 20.13
CA ASP A 6 -11.62 0.18 19.26
C ASP A 6 -11.06 0.30 17.83
N ALA A 7 -10.22 -0.65 17.45
CA ALA A 7 -9.80 -0.85 16.06
C ALA A 7 -10.53 -2.08 15.51
N SER A 8 -11.85 -1.97 15.35
CA SER A 8 -12.55 -2.87 14.43
C SER A 8 -12.28 -2.41 13.01
N LEU A 9 -11.31 -3.07 12.38
CA LEU A 9 -11.20 -3.15 10.93
C LEU A 9 -11.71 -4.53 10.53
N ASP A 10 -13.02 -4.73 10.70
CA ASP A 10 -13.75 -5.86 10.12
C ASP A 10 -13.62 -5.77 8.60
N GLY A 11 -12.58 -6.42 8.07
CA GLY A 11 -12.29 -6.54 6.65
C GLY A 11 -13.29 -7.47 5.96
N THR A 12 -14.53 -7.01 5.79
CA THR A 12 -15.40 -7.52 4.73
C THR A 12 -14.89 -6.99 3.40
N LEU A 13 -13.89 -7.67 2.83
CA LEU A 13 -13.65 -7.70 1.38
C LEU A 13 -14.05 -9.08 0.84
N ALA A 14 -15.21 -9.56 1.27
CA ALA A 14 -15.97 -10.56 0.54
C ALA A 14 -17.02 -9.82 -0.31
N ALA A 15 -16.60 -9.34 -1.48
CA ALA A 15 -17.51 -8.89 -2.53
C ALA A 15 -16.94 -9.27 -3.90
N GLY A 16 -17.81 -9.81 -4.76
CA GLY A 16 -17.50 -10.57 -5.95
C GLY A 16 -16.40 -10.02 -6.86
N SER A 17 -15.62 -10.95 -7.41
CA SER A 17 -14.60 -10.75 -8.44
C SER A 17 -15.23 -10.22 -9.73
N ALA A 18 -15.51 -8.92 -9.77
CA ALA A 18 -15.54 -8.15 -10.99
C ALA A 18 -14.37 -7.18 -10.89
N ALA A 19 -13.34 -7.39 -11.72
CA ALA A 19 -12.21 -6.49 -11.78
C ALA A 19 -12.71 -5.05 -11.99
N PRO A 20 -12.15 -4.04 -11.29
CA PRO A 20 -12.54 -2.66 -11.49
C PRO A 20 -12.38 -2.30 -12.96
N THR A 21 -13.48 -1.95 -13.62
CA THR A 21 -13.49 -1.57 -15.03
C THR A 21 -13.46 -0.06 -15.12
N ALA A 22 -12.47 0.48 -15.83
CA ALA A 22 -12.36 1.92 -16.06
C ALA A 22 -13.55 2.43 -16.88
N PRO A 23 -14.04 3.66 -16.60
CA PRO A 23 -15.08 4.28 -17.42
C PRO A 23 -14.57 4.52 -18.85
N THR A 24 -15.48 4.47 -19.83
CA THR A 24 -15.17 4.96 -21.18
C THR A 24 -15.01 6.48 -21.15
N ILE A 25 -13.95 6.99 -21.78
CA ILE A 25 -13.69 8.42 -21.88
C ILE A 25 -14.22 8.99 -23.20
N ALA A 26 -14.78 10.20 -23.19
CA ALA A 26 -15.27 10.90 -24.37
C ALA A 26 -14.22 11.86 -24.98
N SER A 27 -13.14 12.17 -24.25
CA SER A 27 -12.05 13.03 -24.74
C SER A 27 -10.71 12.80 -24.02
N ILE A 28 -9.61 13.27 -24.63
CA ILE A 28 -8.26 13.26 -24.03
C ILE A 28 -8.22 14.06 -22.73
N ASP A 29 -8.85 15.24 -22.71
CA ASP A 29 -8.85 16.12 -21.53
C ASP A 29 -9.63 15.51 -20.36
N GLU A 30 -10.71 14.79 -20.65
CA GLU A 30 -11.42 14.00 -19.64
C GLU A 30 -10.53 12.88 -19.10
N GLY A 31 -9.88 12.11 -19.97
CA GLY A 31 -8.96 11.05 -19.56
C GLY A 31 -7.83 11.57 -18.65
N ARG A 32 -7.24 12.71 -18.98
CA ARG A 32 -6.19 13.35 -18.15
C ARG A 32 -6.71 13.76 -16.78
N ARG A 33 -7.90 14.39 -16.70
CA ARG A 33 -8.53 14.71 -15.41
C ARG A 33 -8.81 13.47 -14.57
N LEU A 34 -9.21 12.36 -15.18
CA LEU A 34 -9.41 11.10 -14.47
C LEU A 34 -8.10 10.56 -13.91
N ILE A 35 -7.01 10.58 -14.69
CA ILE A 35 -5.67 10.19 -14.23
C ILE A 35 -5.22 11.08 -13.07
N ASP A 36 -5.37 12.41 -13.18
CA ASP A 36 -4.97 13.32 -12.10
C ASP A 36 -5.70 13.02 -10.79
N ASN A 37 -7.00 12.71 -10.86
CA ASN A 37 -7.80 12.31 -9.70
C ASN A 37 -7.38 10.95 -9.13
N LEU A 38 -7.02 10.00 -9.98
CA LEU A 38 -6.47 8.70 -9.54
C LEU A 38 -5.12 8.90 -8.85
N ASP A 39 -4.26 9.78 -9.37
CA ASP A 39 -2.95 10.05 -8.79
C ASP A 39 -3.05 10.75 -7.43
N VAL A 40 -4.05 11.61 -7.21
CA VAL A 40 -4.36 12.15 -5.89
C VAL A 40 -4.70 11.01 -4.92
N GLN A 41 -5.62 10.13 -5.31
CA GLN A 41 -6.02 9.00 -4.47
C GLN A 41 -4.86 8.03 -4.19
N LEU A 42 -4.02 7.73 -5.20
CA LEU A 42 -2.83 6.90 -5.03
C LEU A 42 -1.84 7.53 -4.05
N ARG A 43 -1.59 8.84 -4.14
CA ARG A 43 -0.71 9.55 -3.18
C ARG A 43 -1.25 9.50 -1.76
N ASP A 44 -2.56 9.67 -1.58
CA ASP A 44 -3.21 9.59 -0.26
C ASP A 44 -3.10 8.18 0.33
N LEU A 45 -3.37 7.14 -0.47
CA LEU A 45 -3.21 5.74 -0.06
C LEU A 45 -1.77 5.41 0.32
N VAL A 46 -0.80 5.88 -0.46
CA VAL A 46 0.64 5.69 -0.16
C VAL A 46 1.03 6.40 1.13
N ALA A 47 0.51 7.61 1.40
CA ALA A 47 0.75 8.33 2.65
C ALA A 47 0.20 7.56 3.85
N VAL A 48 -1.04 7.08 3.77
CA VAL A 48 -1.66 6.25 4.82
C VAL A 48 -0.88 4.96 5.04
N ARG A 49 -0.50 4.25 3.97
CA ARG A 49 0.33 3.03 4.05
C ARG A 49 1.67 3.29 4.75
N ARG A 50 2.31 4.43 4.48
CA ARG A 50 3.56 4.84 5.13
C ARG A 50 3.36 5.03 6.63
N ASP A 51 2.29 5.69 7.04
CA ASP A 51 2.03 5.96 8.45
C ASP A 51 1.70 4.68 9.22
N ILE A 52 0.95 3.75 8.62
CA ILE A 52 0.74 2.41 9.18
C ILE A 52 2.08 1.64 9.29
N SER A 53 2.91 1.70 8.24
CA SER A 53 4.23 1.04 8.26
C SER A 53 5.13 1.57 9.38
N ARG A 54 5.09 2.87 9.66
CA ARG A 54 5.82 3.49 10.78
C ARG A 54 5.29 3.02 12.13
N GLN A 55 3.98 2.92 12.29
CA GLN A 55 3.37 2.39 13.53
C GLN A 55 3.79 0.94 13.78
N ILE A 56 3.77 0.08 12.74
CA ILE A 56 4.25 -1.30 12.83
C ILE A 56 5.73 -1.36 13.23
N GLN A 57 6.58 -0.51 12.63
CA GLN A 57 7.99 -0.45 12.99
C GLN A 57 8.20 -0.01 14.43
N ALA A 58 7.45 0.99 14.91
CA ALA A 58 7.53 1.47 16.29
C ALA A 58 7.14 0.37 17.29
N LEU A 59 6.06 -0.37 17.03
CA LEU A 59 5.64 -1.51 17.84
C LEU A 59 6.71 -2.59 17.88
N ARG A 60 7.26 -2.97 16.71
CA ARG A 60 8.35 -3.95 16.64
C ARG A 60 9.59 -3.52 17.39
N SER A 61 9.97 -2.25 17.30
CA SER A 61 11.11 -1.71 18.04
C SER A 61 10.87 -1.74 19.54
N ALA A 62 9.64 -1.47 19.99
CA ALA A 62 9.25 -1.60 21.40
C ALA A 62 9.37 -3.07 21.89
N ASP A 63 9.07 -4.03 21.02
CA ASP A 63 9.19 -5.47 21.30
C ASP A 63 10.62 -6.03 21.11
N GLY A 64 11.62 -5.17 20.84
CA GLY A 64 13.01 -5.59 20.60
C GLY A 64 13.24 -6.33 19.28
N GLY A 65 12.26 -6.30 18.38
CA GLY A 65 12.35 -6.93 17.07
C GLY A 65 13.22 -6.15 16.08
N PRO A 66 13.64 -6.78 14.96
CA PRO A 66 14.44 -6.10 13.95
C PRO A 66 13.64 -4.96 13.30
N ARG A 67 14.32 -4.01 12.65
CA ARG A 67 13.66 -2.93 11.89
C ARG A 67 12.87 -3.46 10.68
N VAL A 68 13.36 -4.53 10.06
CA VAL A 68 12.84 -5.13 8.82
C VAL A 68 12.54 -6.61 9.01
N GLN A 69 11.52 -7.14 8.35
CA GLN A 69 11.24 -8.58 8.27
C GLN A 69 11.27 -9.00 6.81
N HIS A 70 12.37 -9.61 6.36
CA HIS A 70 12.56 -9.97 4.96
C HIS A 70 11.46 -10.89 4.41
N GLY A 71 10.98 -11.85 5.20
CA GLY A 71 9.87 -12.73 4.79
C GLY A 71 8.63 -11.94 4.41
N ARG A 72 8.20 -11.00 5.27
CA ARG A 72 7.04 -10.15 5.01
C ARG A 72 7.23 -9.24 3.79
N GLU A 73 8.44 -8.75 3.57
CA GLU A 73 8.74 -7.91 2.42
C GLU A 73 8.70 -8.69 1.11
N ASN A 74 9.19 -9.92 1.12
CA ASN A 74 9.11 -10.82 -0.03
C ASN A 74 7.64 -11.16 -0.38
N GLU A 75 6.78 -11.37 0.63
CA GLU A 75 5.34 -11.56 0.40
C GLU A 75 4.70 -10.34 -0.30
N ILE A 76 5.05 -9.13 0.12
CA ILE A 76 4.55 -7.90 -0.52
C ILE A 76 5.05 -7.80 -1.96
N ILE A 77 6.34 -8.07 -2.19
CA ILE A 77 6.92 -8.02 -3.54
C ILE A 77 6.25 -9.06 -4.45
N ALA A 78 6.05 -10.29 -3.96
CA ALA A 78 5.38 -11.34 -4.71
C ALA A 78 3.95 -10.95 -5.09
N ALA A 79 3.16 -10.44 -4.16
CA ALA A 79 1.79 -10.00 -4.44
C ALA A 79 1.72 -8.93 -5.54
N TRP A 80 2.63 -7.95 -5.52
CA TRP A 80 2.70 -6.93 -6.56
C TRP A 80 3.20 -7.49 -7.90
N ALA A 81 4.12 -8.47 -7.87
CA ALA A 81 4.61 -9.13 -9.07
C ALA A 81 3.53 -10.00 -9.74
N ASP A 82 2.71 -10.68 -8.96
CA ASP A 82 1.61 -11.51 -9.45
C ASP A 82 0.54 -10.66 -10.15
N GLU A 83 0.25 -9.47 -9.63
CA GLU A 83 -0.76 -8.56 -10.18
C GLU A 83 -0.24 -7.69 -11.35
N LEU A 84 0.98 -7.17 -11.25
CA LEU A 84 1.51 -6.14 -12.17
C LEU A 84 2.73 -6.60 -12.98
N GLY A 85 3.13 -7.86 -12.84
CA GLY A 85 4.30 -8.43 -13.52
C GLY A 85 5.63 -7.82 -13.07
N PRO A 86 6.66 -7.78 -13.93
CA PRO A 86 7.99 -7.30 -13.57
C PRO A 86 8.05 -5.86 -13.06
N ARG A 87 7.15 -4.97 -13.53
CA ARG A 87 7.06 -3.59 -13.03
C ARG A 87 6.46 -3.54 -11.62
N GLY A 88 5.65 -4.53 -11.23
CA GLY A 88 5.12 -4.67 -9.88
C GLY A 88 6.20 -4.78 -8.82
N VAL A 89 7.26 -5.54 -9.09
CA VAL A 89 8.44 -5.66 -8.21
C VAL A 89 9.07 -4.30 -7.95
N GLU A 90 9.26 -3.49 -8.99
CA GLU A 90 9.87 -2.17 -8.86
C GLU A 90 9.02 -1.21 -8.04
N ILE A 91 7.70 -1.22 -8.25
CA ILE A 91 6.79 -0.36 -7.48
C ILE A 91 6.75 -0.82 -6.01
N ALA A 92 6.70 -2.14 -5.76
CA ALA A 92 6.75 -2.67 -4.40
C ALA A 92 8.01 -2.24 -3.66
N LEU A 93 9.18 -2.34 -4.31
CA LEU A 93 10.45 -1.91 -3.74
C LEU A 93 10.50 -0.39 -3.49
N ALA A 94 9.96 0.42 -4.41
CA ALA A 94 9.88 1.87 -4.23
C ALA A 94 9.00 2.25 -3.02
N VAL A 95 7.81 1.66 -2.91
CA VAL A 95 6.88 1.89 -1.80
C VAL A 95 7.47 1.40 -0.48
N LEU A 96 8.11 0.23 -0.46
CA LEU A 96 8.79 -0.30 0.72
C LEU A 96 9.91 0.63 1.19
N THR A 97 10.75 1.10 0.26
CA THR A 97 11.83 2.06 0.54
C THR A 97 11.29 3.39 1.07
N LEU A 98 10.21 3.91 0.50
CA LEU A 98 9.53 5.11 1.00
C LEU A 98 9.04 4.93 2.45
N CYS A 99 8.56 3.74 2.80
CA CYS A 99 7.98 3.46 4.11
C CYS A 99 9.02 3.22 5.21
N ARG A 100 10.12 2.55 4.90
CA ARG A 100 11.13 2.13 5.89
C ARG A 100 12.48 2.84 5.75
N GLY A 101 12.64 3.73 4.78
CA GLY A 101 13.94 4.29 4.42
C GLY A 101 14.84 3.27 3.70
N SER A 102 16.01 3.75 3.26
CA SER A 102 17.00 2.90 2.59
C SER A 102 17.66 1.92 3.57
N LEU A 103 17.99 0.73 3.06
CA LEU A 103 18.89 -0.21 3.73
C LEU A 103 20.33 0.22 3.40
N THR A 104 20.79 1.30 4.01
CA THR A 104 22.18 1.75 3.94
C THR A 104 22.81 1.60 5.30
#